data_AF-A0A0D0ASN4-F1
#
_entry.id   AF-A0A0D0ASN4-F1
#
_cell.length_a   1.000
_cell.length_b   1.000
_cell.length_c   1.000
_cell.angle_alpha   90.00
_cell.angle_beta   90.00
_cell.angle_gamma   90.00
#
_symmetry.space_group_name_H-M   'P 1'
#
loop_
_entity.id
_entity.type
_entity.pdbx_description
1 polymer ?
#
loop_
_entity_poly.entity_id
_entity_poly.type
_entity_poly.pdbx_seq_one_letter_code
_entity_poly.pdbx_strand_id
1 'polypeptide(L)'
;MENDPGSDTLTSFLIAQLALDDIQSVASSRKGKARGDTALTDEEIAFRVFERENDDVVDSLNLARSLQLAIDGDQEVLQRMSIVDMSEADDRRYAEALARGEVPPEMTDAQKAIET
;
A
#
# COMPACT_ATOMS: atom_id res chain seq x y z
N MET A 1 -0.05 0.61 -26.17
CA MET A 1 -0.01 1.29 -24.87
C MET A 1 -0.37 0.25 -23.84
N GLU A 2 0.60 -0.15 -23.05
CA GLU A 2 0.40 -1.07 -21.94
C GLU A 2 -0.32 -0.28 -20.83
N ASN A 3 -1.47 -0.76 -20.36
CA ASN A 3 -2.18 -0.15 -19.25
C ASN A 3 -1.31 -0.31 -18.00
N ASP A 4 -0.74 0.79 -17.52
CA ASP A 4 -0.09 0.82 -16.22
C ASP A 4 -1.19 0.74 -15.14
N PRO A 5 -1.27 -0.35 -14.36
CA PRO A 5 -2.28 -0.49 -13.32
C PRO A 5 -2.17 0.61 -12.24
N GLY A 6 -1.01 1.26 -12.08
CA GLY A 6 -0.85 2.42 -11.22
C GLY A 6 -1.58 3.66 -11.74
N SER A 7 -1.58 3.86 -13.06
CA SER A 7 -2.31 4.93 -13.74
C SER A 7 -3.83 4.78 -13.58
N ASP A 8 -4.34 3.56 -13.71
CA ASP A 8 -5.78 3.28 -13.55
C ASP A 8 -6.24 3.51 -12.10
N THR A 9 -5.38 3.21 -11.12
CA THR A 9 -5.65 3.40 -9.70
C THR A 9 -5.68 4.90 -9.32
N LEU A 10 -4.70 5.68 -9.78
CA LEU A 10 -4.66 7.13 -9.56
C LEU A 10 -5.82 7.85 -10.24
N THR A 11 -6.18 7.39 -11.44
CA THR A 11 -7.34 7.92 -12.18
C THR A 11 -8.63 7.63 -11.42
N SER A 12 -8.81 6.40 -10.91
CA SER A 12 -9.98 6.03 -10.11
C SER A 12 -10.09 6.84 -8.82
N PHE A 13 -8.96 7.08 -8.13
CA PHE A 13 -8.91 7.94 -6.95
C PHE A 13 -9.36 9.36 -7.27
N LEU A 14 -8.81 9.95 -8.34
CA LEU A 14 -9.14 11.30 -8.75
C LEU A 14 -10.63 11.43 -9.12
N ILE A 15 -11.18 10.46 -9.85
CA ILE A 15 -12.61 10.44 -10.21
C ILE A 15 -13.48 10.39 -8.96
N ALA A 16 -13.17 9.52 -8.00
CA ALA A 16 -13.96 9.39 -6.78
C ALA A 16 -13.89 10.67 -5.93
N GLN A 17 -12.71 11.29 -5.82
CA GLN A 17 -12.54 12.56 -5.10
C GLN A 17 -13.35 13.69 -5.74
N LEU A 18 -13.30 13.81 -7.08
CA LEU A 18 -14.07 14.82 -7.81
C LEU A 18 -15.59 14.60 -7.68
N ALA A 19 -16.03 13.34 -7.70
CA ALA A 19 -17.44 13.00 -7.47
C ALA A 19 -17.91 13.45 -6.07
N LEU A 20 -17.09 13.24 -5.03
CA LEU A 20 -17.39 13.73 -3.68
C LEU A 20 -17.46 15.26 -3.61
N ASP A 21 -16.51 15.96 -4.23
CA ASP A 21 -16.48 17.42 -4.28
C ASP A 21 -17.76 17.96 -4.97
N ASP A 22 -18.19 17.33 -6.07
CA ASP A 22 -19.42 17.68 -6.79
C ASP A 22 -20.66 17.44 -5.93
N ILE A 23 -20.75 16.30 -5.23
CA ILE A 23 -21.86 16.00 -4.31
C ILE A 23 -21.94 17.05 -3.21
N GLN A 24 -20.81 17.42 -2.60
CA GLN A 24 -20.76 18.45 -1.55
C GLN A 24 -21.18 19.83 -2.08
N SER A 25 -20.75 20.18 -3.30
CA SER A 25 -21.16 21.42 -3.97
C SER A 25 -22.68 21.46 -4.18
N VAL A 26 -23.26 20.37 -4.69
CA VAL A 26 -24.72 20.26 -4.89
C VAL A 26 -25.46 20.29 -3.55
N ALA A 27 -25.03 19.51 -2.56
CA ALA A 27 -25.67 19.42 -1.25
C ALA A 27 -25.64 20.77 -0.51
N SER A 28 -24.51 21.47 -0.54
CA SER A 28 -24.37 22.79 0.10
C SER A 28 -25.27 23.86 -0.54
N SER A 29 -25.45 23.82 -1.87
CA SER A 29 -26.36 24.73 -2.59
C SER A 29 -27.85 24.52 -2.26
N ARG A 30 -28.22 23.32 -1.76
CA ARG A 30 -29.60 22.95 -1.40
C ARG A 30 -29.92 23.16 0.09
N LYS A 31 -28.89 23.31 0.92
CA LYS A 31 -29.01 23.53 2.37
C LYS A 31 -29.78 24.84 2.64
N GLY A 32 -30.98 24.73 3.21
CA GLY A 32 -31.84 25.87 3.56
C GLY A 32 -33.20 25.93 2.85
N LYS A 33 -33.47 25.06 1.86
CA LYS A 33 -34.77 25.02 1.16
C LYS A 33 -35.78 24.00 1.72
N ALA A 34 -35.32 23.06 2.54
CA ALA A 34 -36.16 22.01 3.14
C ALA A 34 -36.27 22.16 4.66
N ARG A 35 -37.46 21.92 5.20
CA ARG A 35 -37.70 21.83 6.66
C ARG A 35 -37.13 20.49 7.15
N GLY A 36 -36.47 20.49 8.31
CA GLY A 36 -35.81 19.30 8.87
C GLY A 36 -36.73 18.09 9.15
N ASP A 37 -38.05 18.31 9.21
CA ASP A 37 -39.06 17.26 9.43
C ASP A 37 -39.58 16.63 8.13
N THR A 38 -39.06 17.01 6.97
CA THR A 38 -39.48 16.45 5.68
C THR A 38 -38.70 15.17 5.40
N ALA A 39 -39.38 14.09 5.02
CA ALA A 39 -38.72 12.87 4.56
C ALA A 39 -37.83 13.18 3.34
N LEU A 40 -36.71 12.46 3.23
CA LEU A 40 -35.80 12.59 2.09
C LEU A 40 -36.50 12.16 0.81
N THR A 41 -36.25 12.92 -0.24
CA THR A 41 -36.64 12.54 -1.60
C THR A 41 -35.74 11.41 -2.11
N ASP A 42 -36.24 10.66 -3.10
CA ASP A 42 -35.46 9.59 -3.76
C ASP A 42 -34.13 10.13 -4.32
N GLU A 43 -34.12 11.36 -4.83
CA GLU A 43 -32.91 12.03 -5.32
C GLU A 43 -31.89 12.25 -4.19
N GLU A 44 -32.32 12.72 -3.02
CA GLU A 44 -31.44 12.90 -1.86
C GLU A 44 -30.93 11.57 -1.32
N ILE A 45 -31.73 10.50 -1.40
CA ILE A 45 -31.29 9.15 -1.05
C ILE A 45 -30.22 8.68 -2.06
N ALA A 46 -30.45 8.88 -3.35
CA ALA A 46 -29.49 8.52 -4.40
C ALA A 46 -28.15 9.25 -4.21
N PHE A 47 -28.17 10.56 -3.90
CA PHE A 47 -26.96 11.30 -3.59
C PHE A 47 -26.21 10.75 -2.38
N ARG A 48 -26.90 10.38 -1.30
CA ARG A 48 -26.26 9.79 -0.11
C ARG A 48 -25.64 8.42 -0.38
N VAL A 49 -26.31 7.59 -1.19
CA VAL A 49 -25.77 6.29 -1.58
C VAL A 49 -24.51 6.50 -2.43
N PHE A 50 -24.59 7.39 -3.41
CA PHE A 50 -23.47 7.68 -4.29
C PHE A 50 -22.28 8.32 -3.55
N GLU A 51 -22.53 9.20 -2.58
CA GLU A 51 -21.51 9.77 -1.68
C GLU A 51 -20.78 8.65 -0.94
N ARG A 52 -21.54 7.77 -0.29
CA ARG A 52 -20.98 6.64 0.46
C ARG A 52 -20.15 5.70 -0.41
N GLU A 53 -20.59 5.40 -1.61
CA GLU A 53 -19.84 4.55 -2.54
C GLU A 53 -18.49 5.18 -2.93
N ASN A 54 -18.44 6.49 -3.14
CA ASN A 54 -17.19 7.17 -3.47
C ASN A 54 -16.27 7.31 -2.24
N ASP A 55 -16.83 7.54 -1.05
CA ASP A 55 -16.07 7.52 0.21
C ASP A 55 -15.39 6.15 0.41
N ASP A 56 -16.14 5.05 0.24
CA ASP A 56 -15.63 3.69 0.38
C ASP A 56 -14.47 3.41 -0.62
N VAL A 57 -14.55 3.96 -1.84
CA VAL A 57 -13.48 3.86 -2.85
C VAL A 57 -12.25 4.66 -2.43
N VAL A 58 -12.42 5.92 -2.01
CA VAL A 58 -11.32 6.80 -1.57
C VAL A 58 -10.59 6.19 -0.38
N ASP A 59 -11.33 5.69 0.62
CA ASP A 59 -10.76 5.04 1.80
C ASP A 59 -9.99 3.77 1.45
N SER A 60 -10.55 2.94 0.57
CA SER A 60 -9.88 1.72 0.10
C SER A 60 -8.56 2.03 -0.61
N LEU A 61 -8.55 3.06 -1.46
CA LEU A 61 -7.35 3.47 -2.20
C LEU A 61 -6.31 4.12 -1.31
N ASN A 62 -6.72 4.90 -0.31
CA ASN A 62 -5.82 5.45 0.71
C ASN A 62 -5.16 4.32 1.52
N LEU A 63 -5.94 3.32 1.94
CA LEU A 63 -5.42 2.16 2.66
C LEU A 63 -4.41 1.41 1.80
N ALA A 64 -4.76 1.08 0.54
CA ALA A 64 -3.86 0.39 -0.38
C ALA A 64 -2.54 1.15 -0.57
N ARG A 65 -2.60 2.47 -0.75
CA ARG A 65 -1.42 3.32 -0.85
C ARG A 65 -0.57 3.29 0.42
N SER A 66 -1.19 3.36 1.59
CA SER A 66 -0.46 3.30 2.86
C SER A 66 0.26 1.97 3.08
N LEU A 67 -0.37 0.86 2.68
CA LEU A 67 0.22 -0.48 2.74
C LEU A 67 1.40 -0.60 1.78
N GLN A 68 1.25 -0.08 0.55
CA GLN A 68 2.35 -0.09 -0.41
C GLN A 68 3.56 0.70 0.11
N LEU A 69 3.34 1.89 0.69
CA LEU A 69 4.41 2.68 1.27
C LEU A 69 5.11 1.98 2.44
N ALA A 70 4.36 1.24 3.27
CA ALA A 70 4.94 0.45 4.36
C ALA A 70 5.81 -0.70 3.82
N ILE A 71 5.31 -1.43 2.80
CA ILE A 71 6.05 -2.52 2.16
C ILE A 71 7.33 -2.00 1.52
N ASP A 72 7.24 -0.92 0.74
CA ASP A 72 8.39 -0.33 0.05
C ASP A 72 9.44 0.17 1.04
N GLY A 73 8.99 0.76 2.16
CA GLY A 73 9.87 1.23 3.24
C GLY A 73 10.62 0.09 3.94
N ASP A 74 9.93 -1.02 4.20
CA ASP A 74 10.52 -2.16 4.92
C ASP A 74 11.38 -3.06 4.02
N GLN A 75 11.17 -3.00 2.70
CA GLN A 75 11.84 -3.89 1.74
C GLN A 75 13.37 -3.81 1.83
N GLU A 76 13.94 -2.60 1.95
CA GLU A 76 15.38 -2.43 2.06
C GLU A 76 15.95 -3.05 3.35
N VAL A 77 15.25 -2.86 4.46
CA VAL A 77 15.66 -3.41 5.77
C VAL A 77 15.62 -4.93 5.72
N LEU A 78 14.52 -5.51 5.21
CA LEU A 78 14.36 -6.96 5.09
C LEU A 78 15.42 -7.57 4.16
N GLN A 79 15.77 -6.91 3.06
CA GLN A 79 16.84 -7.37 2.17
C GLN A 79 18.20 -7.39 2.87
N ARG A 80 18.53 -6.33 3.63
CA ARG A 80 19.78 -6.29 4.39
C ARG A 80 19.83 -7.36 5.48
N MET A 81 18.74 -7.54 6.22
CA MET A 81 18.64 -8.60 7.24
C MET A 81 18.78 -9.99 6.63
N SER A 82 18.16 -10.23 5.47
CA SER A 82 18.30 -11.49 4.75
C SER A 82 19.76 -11.80 4.38
N ILE A 83 20.56 -10.79 4.00
CA ILE A 83 21.99 -10.98 3.71
C ILE A 83 22.75 -11.38 4.98
N VAL A 84 22.44 -10.74 6.11
CA VAL A 84 23.02 -11.07 7.42
C VAL A 84 22.72 -12.52 7.81
N ASP A 85 21.45 -12.93 7.78
CA ASP A 85 21.04 -14.29 8.14
C ASP A 85 21.71 -15.34 7.25
N MET A 86 21.84 -15.06 5.95
CA MET A 86 22.55 -15.93 5.01
C MET A 86 24.02 -16.06 5.35
N SER A 87 24.70 -14.94 5.64
CA SER A 87 26.10 -14.95 6.05
C SER A 87 26.33 -15.73 7.35
N GLU A 88 25.49 -15.54 8.36
CA GLU A 88 25.61 -16.27 9.62
C GLU A 88 25.44 -17.79 9.43
N ALA A 89 24.53 -18.18 8.54
CA ALA A 89 24.32 -19.59 8.19
C ALA A 89 25.52 -20.17 7.40
N ASP A 90 26.14 -19.36 6.54
CA ASP A 90 27.35 -19.74 5.79
C ASP A 90 28.57 -19.84 6.72
N ASP A 91 28.76 -18.90 7.64
CA ASP A 91 29.83 -18.90 8.66
C ASP A 91 29.74 -20.13 9.54
N ARG A 92 28.51 -20.50 9.94
CA ARG A 92 28.29 -21.73 10.72
C ARG A 92 28.72 -22.97 9.94
N ARG A 93 28.35 -23.08 8.66
CA ARG A 93 28.75 -24.19 7.80
C ARG A 93 30.28 -24.23 7.62
N TYR A 94 30.92 -23.08 7.48
CA TYR A 94 32.36 -22.96 7.42
C TYR A 94 33.02 -23.48 8.71
N ALA A 95 32.57 -23.02 9.87
CA ALA A 95 33.10 -23.41 11.17
C ALA A 95 32.92 -24.90 11.45
N GLU A 96 31.78 -25.49 11.07
CA GLU A 96 31.52 -26.91 11.20
C GLU A 96 32.45 -27.76 10.32
N ALA A 97 32.67 -27.38 9.06
CA ALA A 97 33.60 -28.08 8.16
C ALA A 97 35.03 -28.04 8.71
N LEU A 98 35.46 -26.87 9.20
CA LEU A 98 36.76 -26.70 9.83
C LEU A 98 36.91 -27.58 11.08
N ALA A 99 35.89 -27.64 11.93
CA ALA A 99 35.88 -28.48 13.13
C ALA A 99 35.94 -29.98 12.82
N ARG A 100 35.40 -30.42 11.68
CA ARG A 100 35.49 -31.80 11.19
C ARG A 100 36.81 -32.11 10.47
N GLY A 101 37.69 -31.13 10.26
CA GLY A 101 38.92 -31.28 9.48
C GLY A 101 38.67 -31.43 7.97
N GLU A 102 37.48 -31.05 7.50
CA GLU A 102 37.11 -31.02 6.10
C GLU A 102 37.63 -29.71 5.46
N VAL A 103 37.73 -29.68 4.14
CA VAL A 103 38.03 -28.43 3.43
C VAL A 103 36.79 -27.53 3.54
N PRO A 104 36.91 -26.33 4.14
CA PRO A 104 35.76 -25.46 4.30
C PRO A 104 35.31 -24.87 2.95
N PRO A 105 34.02 -24.56 2.79
CA PRO A 105 33.48 -23.96 1.58
C PRO A 105 34.08 -22.57 1.33
N GLU A 106 34.16 -22.18 0.05
CA GLU A 106 34.54 -20.81 -0.33
C GLU A 106 33.50 -19.80 0.18
N MET A 107 33.97 -18.58 0.46
CA MET A 107 33.10 -17.51 0.93
C MET A 107 32.03 -17.14 -0.10
N THR A 108 30.79 -17.09 0.36
CA THR A 108 29.65 -16.68 -0.43
C THR A 108 29.61 -15.15 -0.61
N ASP A 109 28.81 -14.69 -1.56
CA ASP A 109 28.65 -13.24 -1.78
C ASP A 109 27.93 -12.55 -0.61
N ALA A 110 27.13 -13.29 0.15
CA ALA A 110 26.52 -12.78 1.38
C ALA A 110 27.57 -12.50 2.47
N GLN A 111 28.53 -13.41 2.66
CA GLN A 111 29.64 -13.21 3.59
C GLN A 111 30.52 -12.03 3.16
N LYS A 112 30.85 -11.94 1.86
CA LYS A 112 31.64 -10.80 1.33
C LYS A 112 30.92 -9.46 1.51
N ALA A 113 29.60 -9.43 1.34
CA ALA A 113 28.81 -8.20 1.45
C ALA A 113 28.78 -7.60 2.86
N ILE A 114 29.11 -8.37 3.90
CA ILE A 114 29.14 -7.91 5.31
C ILE A 114 30.55 -7.50 5.75
N GLU A 115 31.59 -8.05 5.13
CA GLU A 115 32.98 -7.73 5.45
C GLU A 115 33.50 -6.41 4.84
N THR A 116 32.73 -5.79 3.94
CA THR A 116 33.12 -4.56 3.22
C THR A 116 32.50 -3.32 3.85
#